data_AF-A0A1V4V5J8-F1
#
_entry.id   AF-A0A1V4V5J8-F1
#
_cell.length_a   1.000
_cell.length_b   1.000
_cell.length_c   1.000
_cell.angle_alpha   90.00
_cell.angle_beta   90.00
_cell.angle_gamma   90.00
#
_symmetry.space_group_name_H-M   'P 1'
#
loop_
_entity.id
_entity.type
_entity.pdbx_description
1 polymer ?
#
loop_
_entity_poly.entity_id
_entity_poly.type
_entity_poly.pdbx_seq_one_letter_code
_entity_poly.pdbx_strand_id
1 'polypeptide(L)' 'MLGIDDPLIWGVYILCILSMILCVVYGLINWNRGEEAEVQEIAEEEAWEEEEEKMQSEELGL' A
#
# COMPACT_ATOMS: atom_id res chain seq x y z
N MET A 1 5.13 13.08 -38.63
CA MET A 1 3.99 13.80 -37.99
C MET A 1 4.46 14.22 -36.60
N LEU A 2 4.39 15.52 -36.24
CA LEU A 2 5.09 16.24 -35.13
C LEU A 2 6.57 16.68 -35.37
N GLY A 3 7.06 16.66 -36.61
CA GLY A 3 8.42 17.16 -36.94
C GLY A 3 9.58 16.29 -36.44
N ILE A 4 9.29 15.15 -35.81
CA ILE A 4 10.27 14.12 -35.46
C ILE A 4 10.26 13.08 -36.58
N ASP A 5 11.35 13.03 -37.35
CA ASP A 5 11.49 12.12 -38.50
C ASP A 5 12.02 10.73 -38.11
N ASP A 6 12.61 10.60 -36.92
CA ASP A 6 13.20 9.34 -36.46
C ASP A 6 12.17 8.44 -35.76
N PRO A 7 11.87 7.23 -36.31
CA PRO A 7 10.95 6.27 -35.70
C PRO A 7 11.35 5.81 -34.29
N LEU A 8 12.65 5.81 -33.96
CA LEU A 8 13.12 5.42 -32.63
C LEU A 8 12.68 6.42 -31.56
N ILE A 9 12.80 7.71 -31.86
CA ILE A 9 12.40 8.78 -30.92
C ILE A 9 10.90 8.71 -30.65
N TRP A 10 10.10 8.45 -31.69
CA TRP A 10 8.66 8.24 -31.53
C TRP A 10 8.33 7.04 -30.65
N GLY A 11 9.07 5.94 -30.81
CA GLY A 11 8.96 4.75 -29.95
C GLY A 11 9.27 5.05 -28.48
N VAL A 12 10.29 5.86 -28.19
CA VAL A 12 10.64 6.26 -26.82
C VAL A 12 9.51 7.06 -26.17
N TYR A 13 8.91 8.02 -26.87
CA TYR A 13 7.78 8.79 -26.31
C TYR A 13 6.59 7.91 -25.96
N ILE A 14 6.25 6.95 -26.82
CA ILE A 14 5.18 5.98 -26.54
C ILE A 14 5.54 5.12 -25.34
N LEU A 15 6.78 4.62 -25.28
CA LEU A 15 7.23 3.80 -24.17
C LEU A 15 7.17 4.57 -22.84
N CYS A 16 7.54 5.85 -22.81
CA CYS A 16 7.42 6.70 -21.63
C CYS A 16 5.96 6.84 -21.17
N ILE A 17 5.04 7.07 -22.10
CA ILE A 17 3.61 7.17 -21.80
C ILE A 17 3.08 5.84 -21.26
N LEU A 18 3.42 4.73 -21.93
CA LEU A 18 3.03 3.39 -21.48
C LEU A 18 3.60 3.05 -20.11
N SER A 19 4.86 3.40 -19.85
CA SER A 19 5.49 3.21 -18.55
C SER A 19 4.78 3.98 -17.45
N MET A 20 4.42 5.24 -17.70
CA MET A 20 3.65 6.04 -16.75
C MET A 20 2.29 5.40 -16.46
N ILE A 21 1.56 4.98 -17.49
CA ILE A 21 0.26 4.30 -17.35
C ILE A 21 0.42 3.01 -16.54
N LEU A 22 1.42 2.19 -16.85
CA LEU A 22 1.68 0.94 -16.13
C LEU A 22 1.95 1.20 -14.64
N CYS A 23 2.76 2.19 -14.30
CA CYS A 23 3.04 2.56 -12.90
C CYS A 23 1.77 2.99 -12.16
N VAL A 24 0.95 3.84 -12.77
CA VAL A 24 -0.31 4.32 -12.17
C VAL A 24 -1.30 3.17 -11.98
N VAL A 25 -1.53 2.36 -13.02
CA VAL A 25 -2.47 1.23 -12.97
C VAL A 25 -2.02 0.20 -11.93
N TYR A 26 -0.74 -0.14 -11.92
CA TYR A 26 -0.20 -1.06 -10.92
C TYR A 26 -0.37 -0.51 -9.50
N GLY A 27 -0.04 0.76 -9.28
CA GLY A 27 -0.24 1.43 -7.99
C GLY A 27 -1.70 1.40 -7.55
N LEU A 28 -2.64 1.73 -8.44
CA LEU A 28 -4.07 1.69 -8.14
C LEU A 28 -4.58 0.29 -7.79
N ILE A 29 -4.12 -0.75 -8.51
CA ILE A 29 -4.53 -2.14 -8.24
C ILE A 29 -3.92 -2.66 -6.93
N ASN A 30 -2.69 -2.26 -6.61
CA ASN A 30 -1.94 -2.84 -5.50
C ASN A 30 -1.97 -1.99 -4.21
N TRP A 31 -2.48 -0.75 -4.28
CA TRP A 31 -2.51 0.21 -3.17
C TRP A 31 -3.19 -0.32 -1.89
N ASN A 32 -4.19 -1.20 -2.01
CA ASN A 32 -5.01 -1.65 -0.87
C ASN A 32 -4.85 -3.15 -0.53
N ARG A 33 -3.81 -3.81 -1.05
CA ARG A 33 -3.65 -5.28 -0.91
C ARG A 33 -2.95 -5.74 0.38
N GLY A 34 -2.72 -4.82 1.33
CA GLY A 34 -2.08 -5.11 2.63
C GLY A 34 -3.00 -4.95 3.84
N GLU A 35 -4.24 -4.46 3.65
CA GLU A 35 -5.17 -4.11 4.74
C GLU A 35 -5.64 -5.35 5.54
N GLU A 36 -5.64 -6.54 4.94
CA GLU A 36 -6.08 -7.77 5.61
C GLU A 36 -5.17 -8.19 6.79
N ALA A 37 -3.88 -7.85 6.73
CA ALA A 37 -2.94 -8.09 7.83
C ALA A 37 -3.11 -7.05 8.94
N GLU A 38 -3.34 -5.79 8.56
CA GLU A 38 -3.52 -4.66 9.48
C GLU A 38 -4.74 -4.87 10.40
N VAL A 39 -5.87 -5.36 9.86
CA VAL A 39 -7.08 -5.63 10.67
C VAL A 39 -6.83 -6.73 11.72
N GLN A 40 -6.02 -7.73 11.39
CA GLN A 40 -5.68 -8.81 12.34
C GLN A 40 -4.71 -8.32 13.41
N GLU A 41 -3.71 -7.54 13.02
CA GLU A 41 -2.75 -6.91 13.94
C GLU A 41 -3.46 -5.97 14.93
N ILE A 42 -4.39 -5.12 14.45
CA ILE A 42 -5.20 -4.25 15.32
C ILE A 42 -6.01 -5.05 16.34
N ALA A 43 -6.68 -6.13 15.91
CA ALA A 43 -7.47 -6.97 16.81
C ALA A 43 -6.61 -7.71 17.84
N GLU A 44 -5.39 -8.08 17.48
CA GLU A 44 -4.42 -8.66 18.40
C GLU A 44 -3.95 -7.62 19.42
N GLU A 45 -3.57 -6.41 18.98
CA GLU A 45 -3.16 -5.30 19.84
C GLU A 45 -4.24 -4.92 20.86
N GLU A 46 -5.50 -4.76 20.42
CA GLU A 46 -6.64 -4.49 21.33
C GLU A 46 -6.80 -5.58 22.41
N ALA A 47 -6.62 -6.86 22.04
CA ALA A 47 -6.71 -7.96 22.99
C ALA A 47 -5.57 -7.96 24.01
N TRP A 48 -4.34 -7.60 23.60
CA TRP A 48 -3.21 -7.45 24.51
C TRP A 48 -3.41 -6.28 25.47
N GLU A 49 -3.90 -5.13 24.99
CA GLU A 49 -4.18 -3.97 25.84
C GLU A 49 -5.22 -4.29 26.92
N GLU A 50 -6.30 -4.99 26.56
CA GLU A 50 -7.30 -5.44 27.54
C GLU A 50 -6.73 -6.42 28.58
N GLU A 51 -5.87 -7.35 28.15
CA GLU A 51 -5.22 -8.31 29.04
C GLU A 51 -4.25 -7.59 30.00
N GLU A 52 -3.49 -6.61 29.51
CA GLU A 52 -2.59 -5.78 30.34
C GLU A 52 -3.35 -4.94 31.36
N GLU A 53 -4.48 -4.33 30.98
CA GLU A 53 -5.33 -3.60 31.94
C GLU A 53 -5.91 -4.53 33.01
N LYS A 54 -6.37 -5.73 32.63
CA LYS A 54 -6.85 -6.74 33.57
C LYS A 54 -5.74 -7.15 34.54
N MET A 55 -4.56 -7.51 34.04
CA MET A 55 -3.41 -7.87 34.88
C MET A 55 -3.02 -6.72 35.82
N GLN A 56 -2.98 -5.47 35.34
CA GLN A 56 -2.71 -4.32 36.20
C GLN A 56 -3.77 -4.14 37.28
N SER A 57 -5.06 -4.28 36.94
CA SER A 57 -6.15 -4.16 37.91
C SER A 57 -6.08 -5.25 39.00
N GLU A 58 -5.76 -6.48 38.59
CA GLU A 58 -5.59 -7.63 39.47
C GLU A 58 -4.33 -7.51 40.36
N GLU A 59 -3.22 -7.02 39.82
CA GLU A 59 -1.97 -6.80 40.57
C GLU A 59 -2.05 -5.61 41.55
N LEU A 60 -2.73 -4.52 41.18
CA LEU A 60 -2.92 -3.35 42.05
C LEU A 60 -4.04 -3.53 43.09
N GLY A 61 -4.84 -4.60 42.98
CA GLY A 61 -5.89 -4.93 43.94
C GLY A 61 -7.01 -3.89 44.03
N LEU A 62 -7.30 -3.20 42.92
CA LEU A 62 -8.39 -2.22 42.78
C LEU A 62 -9.72 -2.90 42.43
#